data_AF-A0A959X0P4-F1
#
_entry.id   AF-A0A959X0P4-F1
#
_cell.length_a   1.000
_cell.length_b   1.000
_cell.length_c   1.000
_cell.angle_alpha   90.00
_cell.angle_beta   90.00
_cell.angle_gamma   90.00
#
_symmetry.space_group_name_H-M   'P 1'
#
loop_
_entity.id
_entity.type
_entity.pdbx_description
1 polymer ?
#
loop_
_entity_poly.entity_id
_entity_poly.type
_entity_poly.pdbx_seq_one_letter_code
_entity_poly.pdbx_strand_id
1 'polypeptide(L)'
;MANTEPVWIASQIEVMASYGVPYAYEQAVKLSGNDPMYHMKHGIALYKAAIEDQRKRQAKAEGKKPEEIELDLKGVNFDPARSELEAAVKLQPALFRAYYYLGRIYRDMDEAAQAAEAFTKSIQNGPREDEPYVALGELYRRWDYTDEAIQVLAQGKQNVPGGPSDIIFALGLAYDDKGEVDKAIDEYTDAIDRDKSQNRAKYMRGLAYFKKAEGSTSKTEKTALYTKAKSDLEDFQKNAKDEFSKGIASKTLMDIMARQM
;
A
#
# COMPACT_ATOMS: atom_id res chain seq x y z
N MET A 1 -19.26 0.28 25.25
CA MET A 1 -19.19 1.58 25.95
C MET A 1 -17.99 2.30 25.38
N ALA A 2 -18.16 3.53 24.90
CA ALA A 2 -17.04 4.30 24.35
C ALA A 2 -16.06 4.60 25.48
N ASN A 3 -14.89 3.98 25.44
CA ASN A 3 -13.80 4.21 26.37
C ASN A 3 -13.18 5.57 26.01
N THR A 4 -13.80 6.66 26.47
CA THR A 4 -13.23 8.00 26.30
C THR A 4 -12.03 8.11 27.22
N GLU A 5 -10.85 8.28 26.63
CA GLU A 5 -9.60 8.50 27.36
C GLU A 5 -9.83 9.55 28.46
N PRO A 6 -9.38 9.31 29.71
CA PRO A 6 -9.45 10.32 30.74
C PRO A 6 -8.80 11.61 30.24
N VAL A 7 -9.54 12.73 30.30
CA VAL A 7 -9.11 14.03 29.72
C VAL A 7 -7.71 14.45 30.18
N TRP A 8 -7.29 14.05 31.38
CA TRP A 8 -5.96 14.32 31.93
C TRP A 8 -4.84 13.50 31.27
N ILE A 9 -5.10 12.28 30.81
CA ILE A 9 -4.11 11.48 30.06
C ILE A 9 -3.98 12.04 28.65
N ALA A 10 -5.09 12.37 27.99
CA ALA A 10 -5.08 12.94 26.65
C ALA A 10 -4.32 14.28 26.59
N SER A 11 -4.56 15.18 27.55
CA SER A 11 -3.84 16.46 27.63
C SER A 11 -2.35 16.28 27.93
N GLN A 12 -2.00 15.28 28.75
CA GLN A 12 -0.60 14.93 29.01
C GLN A 12 0.09 14.33 27.78
N ILE A 13 -0.60 13.50 26.98
CA ILE A 13 -0.06 12.94 25.73
C ILE A 13 0.25 14.07 24.73
N GLU A 14 -0.63 15.06 24.57
CA GLU A 14 -0.38 16.19 23.67
C GLU A 14 0.87 16.97 24.07
N VAL A 15 1.03 17.28 25.36
CA VAL A 15 2.22 17.96 25.88
C VAL A 15 3.46 17.10 25.66
N MET A 16 3.40 15.81 25.97
CA MET A 16 4.54 14.90 25.84
C MET A 16 4.91 14.61 24.38
N ALA A 17 3.95 14.68 23.45
CA ALA A 17 4.19 14.47 22.03
C ALA A 17 5.15 15.52 21.44
N SER A 18 5.25 16.70 22.07
CA SER A 18 6.26 17.71 21.72
C SER A 18 7.71 17.24 21.92
N TYR A 19 7.92 16.25 22.80
CA TYR A 19 9.21 15.59 23.04
C TYR A 19 9.41 14.32 22.19
N GLY A 20 8.39 13.90 21.46
CA GLY A 20 8.39 12.72 20.59
C GLY A 20 7.14 11.86 20.79
N VAL A 21 6.48 11.51 19.67
CA VAL A 21 5.26 10.68 19.69
C VAL A 21 5.47 9.31 20.36
N PRO A 22 6.58 8.57 20.13
CA PRO A 22 6.82 7.32 20.85
C PRO A 22 6.92 7.53 22.37
N TYR A 23 7.66 8.55 22.81
CA TYR A 23 7.83 8.86 24.23
C TYR A 23 6.50 9.17 24.92
N ALA A 24 5.62 9.94 24.28
CA ALA A 24 4.30 10.25 24.84
C ALA A 24 3.47 8.98 25.11
N TYR A 25 3.48 8.03 24.16
CA TYR A 25 2.75 6.77 24.33
C TYR A 25 3.44 5.79 25.27
N GLU A 26 4.78 5.83 25.38
CA GLU A 26 5.51 5.10 26.42
C GLU A 26 5.04 5.50 27.82
N GLN A 27 4.88 6.81 28.07
CA GLN A 27 4.37 7.29 29.36
C GLN A 27 2.90 6.91 29.56
N ALA A 28 2.08 6.93 28.51
CA ALA A 28 0.70 6.48 28.59
C ALA A 28 0.59 4.98 28.96
N VAL A 29 1.46 4.13 28.39
CA VAL A 29 1.58 2.71 28.75
C VAL A 29 2.02 2.55 30.21
N LYS A 30 2.96 3.37 30.71
CA LYS A 30 3.37 3.34 32.14
C LYS A 30 2.23 3.71 33.09
N LEU A 31 1.39 4.66 32.70
CA LEU A 31 0.25 5.11 33.50
C LEU A 31 -0.94 4.13 33.44
N SER A 32 -1.13 3.45 32.31
CA SER A 32 -2.28 2.58 32.07
C SER A 32 -1.92 1.38 31.18
N GLY A 33 -1.02 0.52 31.68
CA GLY A 33 -0.47 -0.62 30.93
C GLY A 33 -1.43 -1.79 30.69
N ASN A 34 -2.68 -1.68 31.12
CA ASN A 34 -3.74 -2.64 30.77
C ASN A 34 -4.63 -2.10 29.64
N ASP A 35 -4.42 -0.87 29.16
CA ASP A 35 -5.17 -0.32 28.03
C ASP A 35 -4.52 -0.76 26.70
N PRO A 36 -5.19 -1.62 25.92
CA PRO A 36 -4.66 -2.11 24.64
C PRO A 36 -4.44 -0.99 23.62
N MET A 37 -5.16 0.13 23.72
CA MET A 37 -5.05 1.25 22.79
C MET A 37 -3.72 1.99 22.96
N TYR A 38 -3.22 2.14 24.19
CA TYR A 38 -1.91 2.78 24.42
C TYR A 38 -0.77 1.90 23.90
N HIS A 39 -0.82 0.59 24.13
CA HIS A 39 0.11 -0.35 23.51
C HIS A 39 0.07 -0.28 21.98
N MET A 40 -1.12 -0.28 21.38
CA MET A 40 -1.24 -0.18 19.92
C MET A 40 -0.67 1.13 19.39
N LYS A 41 -1.04 2.27 20.00
CA LYS A 41 -0.55 3.59 19.58
C LYS A 41 0.97 3.73 19.78
N HIS A 42 1.51 3.18 20.87
CA HIS A 42 2.95 3.14 21.14
C HIS A 42 3.68 2.33 20.07
N GLY A 43 3.23 1.11 19.78
CA GLY A 43 3.83 0.25 18.76
C GLY A 43 3.79 0.87 17.36
N ILE A 44 2.68 1.49 16.96
CA ILE A 44 2.57 2.24 15.70
C ILE A 44 3.56 3.41 15.66
N ALA A 45 3.69 4.15 16.76
CA ALA A 45 4.60 5.29 16.84
C ALA A 45 6.07 4.84 16.73
N LEU A 46 6.44 3.76 17.42
CA LEU A 46 7.77 3.15 17.36
C LEU A 46 8.10 2.67 15.94
N TYR A 47 7.17 1.98 15.27
CA TYR A 47 7.36 1.53 13.88
C TYR A 47 7.61 2.70 12.94
N LYS A 48 6.79 3.75 13.01
CA LYS A 48 6.94 4.96 12.18
C LYS A 48 8.25 5.69 12.49
N ALA A 49 8.63 5.78 13.76
CA ALA A 49 9.87 6.42 14.18
C ALA A 49 11.11 5.66 13.67
N ALA A 50 11.09 4.32 13.69
CA ALA A 50 12.18 3.49 13.17
C ALA A 50 12.37 3.70 11.65
N ILE A 51 11.27 3.74 10.89
CA ILE A 51 11.28 4.04 9.44
C ILE A 51 11.85 5.44 9.17
N GLU A 52 11.40 6.44 9.92
CA GLU A 52 11.84 7.82 9.73
C GLU A 52 13.31 8.02 10.10
N ASP A 53 13.78 7.40 11.18
CA ASP A 53 15.19 7.42 11.57
C ASP A 53 16.07 6.76 10.52
N GLN A 54 15.66 5.59 10.00
CA GLN A 54 16.38 4.92 8.91
C GLN A 54 16.46 5.80 7.66
N ARG A 55 15.33 6.41 7.27
CA ARG A 55 15.27 7.33 6.13
C ARG A 55 16.22 8.51 6.29
N LYS A 56 16.27 9.13 7.47
CA LYS A 56 17.20 10.25 7.76
C LYS A 56 18.66 9.81 7.72
N ARG A 57 18.98 8.62 8.20
CA ARG A 57 20.34 8.07 8.15
C ARG A 57 20.80 7.84 6.72
N GLN A 58 19.95 7.23 5.89
CA GLN A 58 20.21 7.03 4.47
C GLN A 58 20.33 8.36 3.72
N ALA A 59 19.41 9.29 3.95
CA ALA A 59 19.47 10.65 3.39
C ALA A 59 20.81 11.32 3.65
N LYS A 60 21.27 11.27 4.91
CA LYS A 60 22.57 11.81 5.30
C LYS A 60 23.74 11.09 4.62
N ALA A 61 23.69 9.76 4.53
CA ALA A 61 24.74 8.96 3.90
C ALA A 61 24.84 9.21 2.38
N GLU A 62 23.70 9.43 1.72
CA GLU A 62 23.62 9.68 0.28
C GLU A 62 23.74 11.17 -0.10
N GLY A 63 23.75 12.07 0.87
CA GLY A 63 23.73 13.52 0.63
C GLY A 63 22.44 14.01 -0.04
N LYS A 64 21.34 13.28 0.14
CA LYS A 64 20.01 13.58 -0.41
C LYS A 64 19.06 14.08 0.67
N LYS A 65 17.90 14.58 0.26
CA LYS A 65 16.81 14.87 1.20
C LYS A 65 16.08 13.58 1.59
N PRO A 66 15.53 13.46 2.81
CA PRO A 66 14.77 12.27 3.23
C PRO A 66 13.64 11.88 2.28
N GLU A 67 12.98 12.85 1.64
CA GLU A 67 11.86 12.62 0.72
C GLU A 67 12.29 12.01 -0.62
N GLU A 68 13.58 12.06 -0.94
CA GLU A 68 14.18 11.54 -2.18
C GLU A 68 14.75 10.12 -1.99
N ILE A 69 14.68 9.58 -0.77
CA ILE A 69 15.26 8.28 -0.43
C ILE A 69 14.31 7.15 -0.80
N GLU A 70 14.81 6.27 -1.67
CA GLU A 70 14.29 4.91 -1.81
C GLU A 70 14.70 4.13 -0.56
N LEU A 71 13.73 3.89 0.31
CA LEU A 71 14.00 3.42 1.66
C LEU A 71 14.33 1.92 1.68
N ASP A 72 15.55 1.58 2.10
CA ASP A 72 15.91 0.20 2.45
C ASP A 72 15.69 -0.03 3.95
N LEU A 73 14.77 -0.94 4.28
CA LEU A 73 14.40 -1.32 5.64
C LEU A 73 15.18 -2.53 6.17
N LYS A 74 16.12 -3.09 5.39
CA LYS A 74 16.91 -4.22 5.81
C LYS A 74 17.73 -3.89 7.05
N GLY A 75 17.57 -4.72 8.09
CA GLY A 75 18.28 -4.56 9.36
C GLY A 75 17.73 -3.47 10.29
N VAL A 76 16.59 -2.86 9.96
CA VAL A 76 15.87 -1.97 10.88
C VAL A 76 15.29 -2.80 12.02
N ASN A 77 15.55 -2.39 13.27
CA ASN A 77 15.02 -3.07 14.44
C ASN A 77 13.56 -2.65 14.70
N PHE A 78 12.63 -3.58 14.43
CA PHE A 78 11.20 -3.40 14.70
C PHE A 78 10.72 -4.10 15.98
N ASP A 79 11.61 -4.76 16.75
CA ASP A 79 11.23 -5.52 17.95
C ASP A 79 10.46 -4.69 18.99
N PRO A 80 10.83 -3.42 19.31
CA PRO A 80 10.05 -2.63 20.24
C PRO A 80 8.61 -2.38 19.75
N ALA A 81 8.45 -2.08 18.45
CA ALA A 81 7.15 -1.85 17.86
C ALA A 81 6.30 -3.13 17.85
N ARG A 82 6.90 -4.27 17.48
CA ARG A 82 6.25 -5.58 17.47
C ARG A 82 5.78 -5.96 18.86
N SER A 83 6.63 -5.84 19.88
CA SER A 83 6.31 -6.20 21.27
C SER A 83 5.09 -5.41 21.80
N GLU A 84 5.02 -4.13 21.50
CA GLU A 84 3.89 -3.27 21.91
C GLU A 84 2.60 -3.66 21.18
N LEU A 85 2.67 -3.97 19.88
CA LEU A 85 1.50 -4.42 19.13
C LEU A 85 1.03 -5.82 19.55
N GLU A 86 1.96 -6.72 19.88
CA GLU A 86 1.65 -8.04 20.44
C GLU A 86 0.96 -7.93 21.81
N ALA A 87 1.42 -7.01 22.67
CA ALA A 87 0.74 -6.70 23.92
C ALA A 87 -0.68 -6.19 23.67
N ALA A 88 -0.87 -5.30 22.68
CA ALA A 88 -2.18 -4.76 22.32
C ALA A 88 -3.16 -5.87 21.89
N VAL A 89 -2.75 -6.78 20.98
CA VAL A 89 -3.63 -7.87 20.51
C VAL A 89 -3.84 -8.96 21.56
N LYS A 90 -2.91 -9.12 22.51
CA LYS A 90 -3.10 -10.01 23.67
C LYS A 90 -4.15 -9.46 24.63
N LEU A 91 -4.15 -8.15 24.88
CA LEU A 91 -5.13 -7.47 25.72
C LEU A 91 -6.50 -7.35 25.02
N GLN A 92 -6.52 -7.08 23.72
CA GLN A 92 -7.73 -7.00 22.91
C GLN A 92 -7.53 -7.63 21.52
N PRO A 93 -7.95 -8.89 21.32
CA PRO A 93 -7.79 -9.61 20.05
C PRO A 93 -8.62 -9.06 18.89
N ALA A 94 -9.49 -8.07 19.11
CA ALA A 94 -10.33 -7.48 18.05
C ALA A 94 -9.72 -6.25 17.38
N LEU A 95 -8.48 -5.88 17.70
CA LEU A 95 -7.83 -4.68 17.17
C LEU A 95 -7.26 -4.92 15.78
N PHE A 96 -8.09 -4.74 14.75
CA PHE A 96 -7.67 -4.89 13.34
C PHE A 96 -6.41 -4.08 13.03
N ARG A 97 -6.36 -2.81 13.49
CA ARG A 97 -5.25 -1.90 13.22
C ARG A 97 -3.94 -2.39 13.83
N ALA A 98 -3.97 -3.05 14.99
CA ALA A 98 -2.77 -3.65 15.57
C ALA A 98 -2.25 -4.81 14.71
N TYR A 99 -3.14 -5.68 14.24
CA TYR A 99 -2.79 -6.75 13.30
C TYR A 99 -2.28 -6.23 11.96
N TYR A 100 -2.85 -5.15 11.43
CA TYR A 100 -2.35 -4.51 10.21
C TYR A 100 -0.90 -4.06 10.36
N TYR A 101 -0.56 -3.38 11.46
CA TYR A 101 0.84 -2.95 11.69
C TYR A 101 1.78 -4.12 12.02
N LEU A 102 1.31 -5.18 12.68
CA LEU A 102 2.09 -6.42 12.82
C LEU A 102 2.41 -7.02 11.45
N GLY A 103 1.43 -7.11 10.55
CA GLY A 103 1.64 -7.60 9.20
C GLY A 103 2.66 -6.77 8.42
N ARG A 104 2.61 -5.44 8.57
CA ARG A 104 3.63 -4.55 7.98
C ARG A 104 5.02 -4.80 8.53
N ILE A 105 5.16 -4.95 9.84
CA ILE A 105 6.44 -5.25 10.49
C ILE A 105 6.99 -6.57 9.96
N TYR A 106 6.20 -7.64 9.98
CA TYR A 106 6.62 -8.95 9.48
C TYR A 106 7.01 -8.89 8.00
N ARG A 107 6.25 -8.18 7.16
CA ARG A 107 6.60 -7.98 5.75
C ARG A 107 7.93 -7.24 5.59
N ASP A 108 8.15 -6.18 6.37
CA ASP A 108 9.38 -5.38 6.30
C ASP A 108 10.60 -6.13 6.89
N MET A 109 10.36 -7.19 7.68
CA MET A 109 11.36 -8.16 8.16
C MET A 109 11.54 -9.38 7.21
N ASP A 110 10.87 -9.40 6.06
CA ASP A 110 10.86 -10.52 5.11
C ASP A 110 10.23 -11.82 5.66
N GLU A 111 9.42 -11.71 6.72
CA GLU A 111 8.68 -12.80 7.36
C GLU A 111 7.28 -12.95 6.73
N ALA A 112 7.24 -13.46 5.50
CA ALA A 112 6.05 -13.49 4.66
C ALA A 112 4.83 -14.21 5.25
N ALA A 113 5.05 -15.37 5.87
CA ALA A 113 3.95 -16.19 6.41
C ALA A 113 3.29 -15.49 7.61
N GLN A 114 4.10 -14.96 8.54
CA GLN A 114 3.63 -14.16 9.67
C GLN A 114 2.92 -12.89 9.20
N ALA A 115 3.41 -12.25 8.14
CA ALA A 115 2.77 -11.08 7.55
C ALA A 115 1.37 -11.42 7.01
N ALA A 116 1.26 -12.51 6.24
CA ALA A 116 -0.02 -12.97 5.69
C ALA A 116 -1.02 -13.34 6.79
N GLU A 117 -0.57 -14.02 7.84
CA GLU A 117 -1.41 -14.37 9.00
C GLU A 117 -1.92 -13.10 9.71
N ALA A 118 -1.03 -12.14 9.97
CA ALA A 118 -1.39 -10.89 10.64
C ALA A 118 -2.36 -10.04 9.79
N PHE A 119 -2.13 -9.89 8.49
CA PHE A 119 -3.08 -9.19 7.61
C PHE A 119 -4.43 -9.92 7.53
N THR A 120 -4.44 -11.25 7.51
CA THR A 120 -5.67 -12.04 7.53
C THR A 120 -6.46 -11.79 8.83
N LYS A 121 -5.79 -11.79 9.98
CA LYS A 121 -6.43 -11.42 11.27
C LYS A 121 -6.94 -9.97 11.27
N SER A 122 -6.22 -9.05 10.62
CA SER A 122 -6.70 -7.68 10.44
C SER A 122 -8.01 -7.65 9.64
N ILE A 123 -8.07 -8.34 8.50
CA ILE A 123 -9.29 -8.43 7.67
C ILE A 123 -10.46 -9.04 8.46
N GLN A 124 -10.22 -10.11 9.22
CA GLN A 124 -11.25 -10.76 10.04
C GLN A 124 -11.85 -9.82 11.10
N ASN A 125 -11.02 -8.96 11.69
CA ASN A 125 -11.44 -8.04 12.77
C ASN A 125 -11.90 -6.67 12.24
N GLY A 126 -11.60 -6.33 11.00
CA GLY A 126 -11.97 -5.08 10.34
C GLY A 126 -12.28 -5.28 8.87
N PRO A 127 -13.36 -6.02 8.51
CA PRO A 127 -13.60 -6.44 7.13
C PRO A 127 -13.99 -5.31 6.17
N ARG A 128 -14.23 -4.09 6.69
CA ARG A 128 -14.59 -2.89 5.93
C ARG A 128 -13.44 -1.89 5.80
N GLU A 129 -12.25 -2.25 6.28
CA GLU A 129 -11.04 -1.44 6.21
C GLU A 129 -10.25 -1.87 4.97
N ASP A 130 -9.77 -0.93 4.18
CA ASP A 130 -9.17 -1.19 2.86
C ASP A 130 -7.70 -1.58 2.94
N GLU A 131 -6.93 -0.94 3.82
CA GLU A 131 -5.48 -1.10 3.87
C GLU A 131 -5.03 -2.57 4.05
N PRO A 132 -5.70 -3.41 4.87
CA PRO A 132 -5.32 -4.81 5.03
C PRO A 132 -5.50 -5.65 3.75
N TYR A 133 -6.54 -5.39 2.94
CA TYR A 133 -6.77 -6.11 1.69
C TYR A 133 -5.69 -5.77 0.65
N VAL A 134 -5.37 -4.48 0.50
CA VAL A 134 -4.31 -4.03 -0.41
C VAL A 134 -2.97 -4.63 0.04
N ALA A 135 -2.63 -4.54 1.33
CA ALA A 135 -1.36 -5.03 1.83
C ALA A 135 -1.19 -6.55 1.68
N LEU A 136 -2.25 -7.33 1.95
CA LEU A 136 -2.22 -8.79 1.75
C LEU A 136 -2.16 -9.16 0.26
N GLY A 137 -2.93 -8.48 -0.58
CA GLY A 137 -2.88 -8.68 -2.03
C GLY A 137 -1.50 -8.38 -2.62
N GLU A 138 -0.88 -7.27 -2.23
CA GLU A 138 0.49 -6.92 -2.63
C GLU A 138 1.53 -7.92 -2.12
N LEU A 139 1.39 -8.41 -0.89
CA LEU A 139 2.25 -9.45 -0.33
C LEU A 139 2.17 -10.73 -1.15
N TYR A 140 0.96 -11.19 -1.48
CA TYR A 140 0.75 -12.38 -2.29
C TYR A 140 1.30 -12.21 -3.71
N ARG A 141 1.05 -11.07 -4.36
CA ARG A 141 1.63 -10.75 -5.68
C ARG A 141 3.16 -10.79 -5.66
N ARG A 142 3.78 -10.22 -4.62
CA ARG A 142 5.24 -10.19 -4.49
C ARG A 142 5.84 -11.59 -4.50
N TRP A 143 5.17 -12.56 -3.89
CA TRP A 143 5.60 -13.96 -3.79
C TRP A 143 4.89 -14.90 -4.75
N ASP A 144 4.40 -14.38 -5.88
CA ASP A 144 3.81 -15.16 -6.98
C ASP A 144 2.56 -16.00 -6.58
N TYR A 145 1.91 -15.69 -5.45
CA TYR A 145 0.62 -16.24 -5.05
C TYR A 145 -0.53 -15.44 -5.70
N THR A 146 -0.51 -15.38 -7.03
CA THR A 146 -1.36 -14.46 -7.79
C THR A 146 -2.86 -14.79 -7.65
N ASP A 147 -3.22 -16.06 -7.54
CA ASP A 147 -4.63 -16.46 -7.37
C ASP A 147 -5.18 -16.04 -6.00
N GLU A 148 -4.38 -16.19 -4.93
CA GLU A 148 -4.70 -15.73 -3.59
C GLU A 148 -4.80 -14.21 -3.53
N ALA A 149 -3.92 -13.49 -4.24
CA ALA A 149 -4.00 -12.04 -4.36
C ALA A 149 -5.33 -11.60 -5.00
N ILE A 150 -5.73 -12.23 -6.10
CA ILE A 150 -7.01 -11.95 -6.78
C ILE A 150 -8.18 -12.20 -5.83
N GLN A 151 -8.19 -13.32 -5.11
CA GLN A 151 -9.26 -13.66 -4.18
C GLN A 151 -9.42 -12.61 -3.06
N VAL A 152 -8.31 -12.24 -2.40
CA VAL A 152 -8.33 -11.26 -1.32
C VAL A 152 -8.75 -9.88 -1.81
N LEU A 153 -8.24 -9.44 -2.95
CA LEU A 153 -8.55 -8.12 -3.50
C LEU A 153 -9.99 -8.04 -4.02
N ALA A 154 -10.51 -9.11 -4.63
CA ALA A 154 -11.92 -9.20 -5.01
C ALA A 154 -12.85 -9.18 -3.78
N GLN A 155 -12.47 -9.86 -2.70
CA GLN A 155 -13.16 -9.78 -1.41
C GLN A 155 -13.14 -8.35 -0.85
N GLY A 156 -12.00 -7.65 -0.92
CA GLY A 156 -11.88 -6.25 -0.51
C GLY A 156 -12.79 -5.32 -1.31
N LYS A 157 -12.83 -5.49 -2.64
CA LYS A 157 -13.71 -4.73 -3.55
C LYS A 157 -15.19 -4.90 -3.19
N GLN A 158 -15.58 -6.08 -2.72
CA GLN A 158 -16.95 -6.39 -2.30
C GLN A 158 -17.27 -5.87 -0.89
N ASN A 159 -16.36 -6.04 0.06
CA ASN A 159 -16.64 -5.82 1.49
C ASN A 159 -16.44 -4.36 1.92
N VAL A 160 -15.54 -3.64 1.28
CA VAL A 160 -15.21 -2.27 1.65
C VAL A 160 -16.21 -1.29 1.01
N PRO A 161 -16.93 -0.48 1.80
CA PRO A 161 -17.87 0.49 1.29
C PRO A 161 -17.23 1.46 0.28
N GLY A 162 -17.93 1.69 -0.84
CA GLY A 162 -17.49 2.63 -1.88
C GLY A 162 -16.56 2.03 -2.94
N GLY A 163 -16.01 0.82 -2.71
CA GLY A 163 -15.06 0.17 -3.62
C GLY A 163 -13.83 1.06 -3.86
N PRO A 164 -12.92 1.18 -2.87
CA PRO A 164 -11.76 2.08 -2.96
C PRO A 164 -10.92 1.81 -4.21
N SER A 165 -10.52 2.90 -4.89
CA SER A 165 -9.74 2.83 -6.13
C SER A 165 -8.43 2.05 -5.95
N ASP A 166 -7.78 2.13 -4.79
CA ASP A 166 -6.52 1.41 -4.53
C ASP A 166 -6.69 -0.11 -4.48
N ILE A 167 -7.80 -0.64 -3.92
CA ILE A 167 -8.08 -2.09 -3.96
C ILE A 167 -8.32 -2.54 -5.39
N ILE A 168 -9.12 -1.79 -6.14
CA ILE A 168 -9.48 -2.11 -7.53
C ILE A 168 -8.24 -2.04 -8.43
N PHE A 169 -7.39 -1.04 -8.23
CA PHE A 169 -6.11 -0.92 -8.91
C PHE A 169 -5.21 -2.13 -8.61
N ALA A 170 -5.06 -2.50 -7.33
CA ALA A 170 -4.27 -3.67 -6.95
C ALA A 170 -4.83 -4.97 -7.55
N LEU A 171 -6.16 -5.10 -7.67
CA LEU A 171 -6.80 -6.25 -8.34
C LEU A 171 -6.45 -6.29 -9.83
N GLY A 172 -6.44 -5.14 -10.51
CA GLY A 172 -5.97 -5.03 -11.89
C GLY A 172 -4.51 -5.46 -12.05
N LEU A 173 -3.65 -5.07 -11.11
CA LEU A 173 -2.25 -5.51 -11.10
C LEU A 173 -2.14 -7.05 -10.93
N ALA A 174 -2.96 -7.64 -10.06
CA ALA A 174 -2.98 -9.09 -9.85
C ALA A 174 -3.43 -9.86 -11.11
N TYR A 175 -4.44 -9.35 -11.83
CA TYR A 175 -4.84 -9.93 -13.11
C TYR A 175 -3.76 -9.79 -14.19
N ASP A 176 -3.01 -8.68 -14.22
CA ASP A 176 -1.93 -8.50 -15.19
C ASP A 176 -0.74 -9.45 -14.92
N ASP A 177 -0.38 -9.67 -13.64
CA ASP A 177 0.62 -10.68 -13.24
C ASP A 177 0.21 -12.09 -13.70
N LYS A 178 -1.09 -12.40 -13.60
CA LYS A 178 -1.66 -13.67 -14.09
C LYS A 178 -1.67 -13.78 -15.62
N GLY A 179 -1.49 -12.66 -16.33
CA GLY A 179 -1.62 -12.58 -17.78
C GLY A 179 -3.06 -12.45 -18.27
N GLU A 180 -4.04 -12.23 -17.39
CA GLU A 180 -5.43 -11.98 -17.73
C GLU A 180 -5.64 -10.50 -18.13
N VAL A 181 -5.01 -10.10 -19.24
CA VAL A 181 -4.88 -8.69 -19.68
C VAL A 181 -6.23 -7.98 -19.82
N ASP A 182 -7.27 -8.67 -20.29
CA ASP A 182 -8.60 -8.08 -20.45
C ASP A 182 -9.23 -7.70 -19.11
N LYS A 183 -9.13 -8.59 -18.11
CA LYS A 183 -9.63 -8.29 -16.77
C LYS A 183 -8.80 -7.19 -16.09
N ALA A 184 -7.49 -7.17 -16.32
CA ALA A 184 -6.65 -6.08 -15.85
C ALA A 184 -7.11 -4.73 -16.41
N ILE A 185 -7.40 -4.64 -17.71
CA ILE A 185 -7.93 -3.43 -18.36
C ILE A 185 -9.26 -3.00 -17.74
N ASP A 186 -10.16 -3.95 -17.49
CA ASP A 186 -11.47 -3.68 -16.88
C ASP A 186 -11.32 -3.11 -15.46
N GLU A 187 -10.49 -3.73 -14.63
CA GLU A 187 -10.24 -3.28 -13.26
C GLU A 187 -9.51 -1.93 -13.22
N TYR A 188 -8.52 -1.69 -14.08
CA TYR A 188 -7.90 -0.37 -14.17
C TYR A 188 -8.90 0.70 -14.61
N THR A 189 -9.85 0.36 -15.48
CA THR A 189 -10.91 1.28 -15.91
C THR A 189 -11.83 1.62 -14.74
N ASP A 190 -12.28 0.62 -13.97
CA ASP A 190 -13.09 0.85 -12.76
C ASP A 190 -12.31 1.70 -11.74
N ALA A 191 -11.03 1.42 -11.50
CA ALA A 191 -10.20 2.22 -10.58
C ALA A 191 -10.12 3.70 -10.99
N ILE A 192 -9.98 4.00 -12.29
CA ILE A 192 -9.99 5.36 -12.84
C ILE A 192 -11.38 6.00 -12.76
N ASP A 193 -12.45 5.21 -12.88
CA ASP A 193 -13.82 5.69 -12.74
C ASP A 193 -14.17 6.05 -11.30
N ARG A 194 -13.67 5.30 -10.31
CA ARG A 194 -13.78 5.63 -8.88
C ARG A 194 -12.95 6.83 -8.48
N ASP A 195 -11.73 6.93 -8.99
CA ASP A 195 -10.83 8.04 -8.70
C ASP A 195 -10.09 8.48 -9.96
N LYS A 196 -10.51 9.63 -10.50
CA LYS A 196 -9.91 10.24 -11.70
C LYS A 196 -8.46 10.68 -11.49
N SER A 197 -8.00 10.79 -10.24
CA SER A 197 -6.63 11.12 -9.86
C SER A 197 -5.69 9.91 -9.77
N GLN A 198 -6.21 8.68 -9.93
CA GLN A 198 -5.44 7.43 -9.93
C GLN A 198 -4.59 7.30 -11.21
N ASN A 199 -3.53 8.10 -11.31
CA ASN A 199 -2.65 8.16 -12.48
C ASN A 199 -1.88 6.84 -12.70
N ARG A 200 -1.60 6.08 -11.64
CA ARG A 200 -0.96 4.76 -11.75
C ARG A 200 -1.83 3.77 -12.52
N ALA A 201 -3.15 3.79 -12.31
CA ALA A 201 -4.08 2.95 -13.06
C ALA A 201 -4.11 3.30 -14.55
N LYS A 202 -4.04 4.59 -14.91
CA LYS A 202 -3.94 5.02 -16.32
C LYS A 202 -2.67 4.49 -16.97
N TYR A 203 -1.53 4.64 -16.31
CA TYR A 203 -0.26 4.11 -16.79
C TYR A 203 -0.34 2.59 -17.04
N MET A 204 -0.80 1.82 -16.05
CA MET A 204 -0.91 0.37 -16.17
C MET A 204 -1.92 -0.07 -17.23
N ARG A 205 -3.05 0.63 -17.38
CA ARG A 205 -4.01 0.37 -18.45
C ARG A 205 -3.42 0.66 -19.84
N GLY A 206 -2.63 1.73 -19.96
CA GLY A 206 -1.90 2.04 -21.18
C GLY A 206 -0.93 0.93 -21.58
N LEU A 207 -0.17 0.40 -20.61
CA LEU A 207 0.70 -0.76 -20.84
C LEU A 207 -0.09 -2.02 -21.21
N ALA A 208 -1.22 -2.28 -20.55
CA ALA A 208 -2.07 -3.43 -20.82
C ALA A 208 -2.67 -3.35 -22.24
N TYR A 209 -3.12 -2.17 -22.68
CA TYR A 209 -3.56 -1.96 -24.06
C TYR A 209 -2.44 -2.20 -25.07
N PHE A 210 -1.23 -1.73 -24.77
CA PHE A 210 -0.05 -1.98 -25.62
C PHE A 210 0.26 -3.48 -25.73
N LYS A 211 0.31 -4.19 -24.60
CA LYS A 211 0.52 -5.65 -24.54
C LYS A 211 -0.55 -6.41 -25.33
N LYS A 212 -1.82 -6.01 -25.20
CA LYS A 212 -2.93 -6.60 -25.97
C LYS A 212 -2.79 -6.33 -27.47
N ALA A 213 -2.34 -5.13 -27.86
CA ALA A 213 -2.11 -4.78 -29.26
C ALA A 213 -0.99 -5.61 -29.89
N GLU A 214 0.10 -5.87 -29.14
CA GLU A 214 1.20 -6.73 -29.62
C GLU A 214 0.74 -8.17 -29.90
N GLY A 215 -0.21 -8.68 -29.11
CA GLY A 215 -0.78 -10.02 -29.28
C GLY A 215 -1.90 -10.13 -30.32
N SER A 216 -2.48 -9.02 -30.79
CA SER A 216 -3.59 -9.05 -31.75
C SER A 216 -3.11 -9.29 -33.19
N THR A 217 -3.82 -10.17 -33.91
CA THR A 217 -3.62 -10.44 -35.34
C THR A 217 -4.43 -9.49 -36.23
N SER A 218 -5.41 -8.78 -35.66
CA SER A 218 -6.27 -7.86 -36.39
C SER A 218 -5.64 -6.47 -36.46
N LYS A 219 -5.30 -6.03 -37.68
CA LYS A 219 -4.73 -4.68 -37.91
C LYS A 219 -5.64 -3.58 -37.33
N THR A 220 -6.96 -3.70 -37.52
CA THR A 220 -7.92 -2.71 -37.03
C THR A 220 -7.97 -2.67 -35.50
N GLU A 221 -8.01 -3.83 -34.85
CA GLU A 221 -8.01 -3.91 -33.39
C GLU A 221 -6.69 -3.37 -32.81
N LYS A 222 -5.57 -3.78 -33.41
CA LYS A 222 -4.23 -3.34 -33.03
C LYS A 222 -4.09 -1.82 -33.09
N THR A 223 -4.54 -1.18 -34.17
CA THR A 223 -4.56 0.28 -34.28
C THR A 223 -5.43 0.93 -33.20
N ALA A 224 -6.61 0.38 -32.92
CA ALA A 224 -7.49 0.91 -31.88
C ALA A 224 -6.87 0.82 -30.47
N LEU A 225 -6.23 -0.32 -30.16
CA LEU A 225 -5.56 -0.54 -28.88
C LEU A 225 -4.34 0.37 -28.70
N TYR A 226 -3.53 0.57 -29.75
CA TYR A 226 -2.43 1.54 -29.69
C TYR A 226 -2.90 2.97 -29.45
N THR A 227 -4.01 3.37 -30.06
CA THR A 227 -4.59 4.70 -29.82
C THR A 227 -5.02 4.86 -28.36
N LYS A 228 -5.64 3.84 -27.76
CA LYS A 228 -5.98 3.85 -26.33
C LYS A 228 -4.73 3.88 -25.45
N ALA A 229 -3.75 3.02 -25.74
CA ALA A 229 -2.48 2.97 -25.02
C ALA A 229 -1.78 4.33 -25.02
N LYS A 230 -1.67 4.95 -26.20
CA LYS A 230 -1.06 6.28 -26.37
C LYS A 230 -1.78 7.33 -25.54
N SER A 231 -3.11 7.38 -25.61
CA SER A 231 -3.91 8.36 -24.87
C SER A 231 -3.68 8.27 -23.36
N ASP A 232 -3.69 7.05 -22.80
CA ASP A 232 -3.49 6.85 -21.36
C ASP A 232 -2.05 7.20 -20.92
N LEU A 233 -1.06 6.85 -21.73
CA LEU A 233 0.35 7.12 -21.45
C LEU A 233 0.71 8.61 -21.58
N GLU A 234 0.12 9.32 -22.55
CA GLU A 234 0.26 10.79 -22.69
C GLU A 234 -0.37 11.52 -21.50
N ASP A 235 -1.55 11.10 -21.05
CA ASP A 235 -2.19 11.68 -19.87
C ASP A 235 -1.37 11.41 -18.60
N PHE A 236 -0.85 10.19 -18.43
CA PHE A 236 0.05 9.88 -17.32
C PHE A 236 1.32 10.74 -17.37
N GLN A 237 1.98 10.84 -18.52
CA GLN A 237 3.21 11.62 -18.69
C GLN A 237 2.98 13.10 -18.39
N LYS A 238 1.85 13.67 -18.83
CA LYS A 238 1.48 15.06 -18.56
C LYS A 238 1.27 15.34 -17.06
N ASN A 239 0.70 14.37 -16.34
CA ASN A 239 0.34 14.51 -14.93
C ASN A 239 1.41 13.97 -13.96
N ALA A 240 2.48 13.34 -14.46
CA ALA A 240 3.59 12.84 -13.67
C ALA A 240 4.39 13.99 -13.04
N LYS A 241 4.68 13.88 -11.74
CA LYS A 241 5.34 14.92 -10.94
C LYS A 241 6.86 14.93 -11.11
N ASP A 242 7.44 13.78 -11.45
CA ASP A 242 8.89 13.58 -11.56
C ASP A 242 9.29 13.14 -12.97
N GLU A 243 10.51 13.49 -13.38
CA GLU A 243 11.04 13.16 -14.71
C GLU A 243 11.25 11.66 -14.92
N PHE A 244 11.46 10.90 -13.84
CA PHE A 244 11.62 9.44 -13.92
C PHE A 244 10.32 8.78 -14.41
N SER A 245 9.19 9.09 -13.79
CA SER A 245 7.86 8.65 -14.20
C SER A 245 7.55 9.06 -15.65
N LYS A 246 7.88 10.31 -16.04
CA LYS A 246 7.71 10.77 -17.43
C LYS A 246 8.55 9.94 -18.41
N GLY A 247 9.81 9.69 -18.07
CA GLY A 247 10.74 8.91 -18.87
C GLY A 247 10.29 7.47 -19.11
N ILE A 248 9.71 6.85 -18.07
CA ILE A 248 9.14 5.51 -18.17
C ILE A 248 8.02 5.46 -19.23
N ALA A 249 7.13 6.44 -19.27
CA ALA A 249 6.06 6.50 -20.27
C ALA A 249 6.58 6.83 -21.68
N SER A 250 7.59 7.69 -21.79
CA SER A 250 8.19 8.09 -23.08
C SER A 250 8.66 6.91 -23.91
N LYS A 251 9.25 5.88 -23.27
CA LYS A 251 9.76 4.70 -23.98
C LYS A 251 8.64 3.97 -24.73
N THR A 252 7.56 3.64 -24.01
CA THR A 252 6.41 2.94 -24.62
C THR A 252 5.71 3.82 -25.66
N LEU A 253 5.63 5.14 -25.45
CA LEU A 253 5.08 6.06 -26.44
C LEU A 253 5.87 6.06 -27.75
N MET A 254 7.20 6.06 -27.70
CA MET A 254 8.04 5.95 -28.89
C MET A 254 7.83 4.63 -29.61
N ASP A 255 7.74 3.52 -28.87
CA ASP A 255 7.47 2.19 -29.42
C ASP A 255 6.13 2.13 -30.15
N ILE A 256 5.08 2.75 -29.59
CA ILE A 256 3.76 2.88 -30.22
C ILE A 256 3.86 3.69 -31.51
N MET A 257 4.52 4.85 -31.48
CA MET A 257 4.66 5.71 -32.66
C MET A 257 5.36 4.98 -33.81
N ALA A 258 6.43 4.23 -33.53
CA ALA A 258 7.16 3.45 -34.53
C ALA A 258 6.31 2.36 -35.17
N ARG A 259 5.34 1.79 -34.44
CA ARG A 259 4.43 0.74 -34.95
C ARG A 259 3.25 1.30 -35.75
N GLN A 260 3.01 2.60 -35.68
CA GLN A 260 1.91 3.29 -36.39
C GLN A 260 2.36 4.04 -37.65
N MET A 261 3.68 4.14 -37.91
CA MET A 261 4.26 4.64 -39.17
C MET A 261 4.24 3.58 -40.27
#